data_AF-A0A9N9K7X2-F1
#
_entry.id   AF-A0A9N9K7X2-F1
#
_cell.length_a   1.000
_cell.length_b   1.000
_cell.length_c   1.000
_cell.angle_alpha   90.00
_cell.angle_beta   90.00
_cell.angle_gamma   90.00
#
_symmetry.space_group_name_H-M   'P 1'
#
loop_
_entity.id
_entity.type
_entity.pdbx_description
1 polymer ?
#
loop_
_entity_poly.entity_id
_entity_poly.type
_entity_poly.pdbx_seq_one_letter_code
_entity_poly.pdbx_strand_id
1 'polypeptide(L)'
;AQWNQKLAKNKNGDPPLEEHFPFIEIIFKLPRSEIFTPHHDANLIYPHPNKRRSKGDPRPMNSFMILTLVVRKVAETYNVDLGDGRSCIRICQLMRWGASKCDWMIYLKLQKEFKIIHSHYYPLYDYRKKSQVSDNKEFVIVKSDDYKEEALLSESRNKKIAS
;
A
#
# COMPACT_ATOMS: atom_id res chain seq x y z
N ALA A 1 16.20 -11.42 -14.50
CA ALA A 1 15.06 -11.39 -15.44
C ALA A 1 14.55 -9.95 -15.55
N GLN A 2 14.36 -9.42 -16.76
CA GLN A 2 13.81 -8.07 -16.98
C GLN A 2 12.27 -8.10 -16.96
N TRP A 3 11.64 -6.94 -16.76
CA TRP A 3 10.17 -6.78 -16.77
C TRP A 3 9.54 -6.83 -18.17
N ASN A 4 10.35 -6.80 -19.21
CA ASN A 4 9.88 -6.79 -20.61
C ASN A 4 8.93 -7.94 -20.87
N GLN A 5 7.77 -7.64 -21.47
CA GLN A 5 6.66 -8.59 -21.75
C GLN A 5 6.02 -9.24 -20.51
N LYS A 6 6.39 -8.80 -19.29
CA LYS A 6 5.83 -9.32 -18.03
C LYS A 6 4.85 -8.37 -17.35
N LEU A 7 4.54 -7.21 -17.93
CA LEU A 7 3.60 -6.23 -17.33
C LEU A 7 2.30 -6.06 -18.12
N ALA A 8 2.03 -6.97 -19.05
CA ALA A 8 1.27 -6.59 -20.24
C ALA A 8 -0.25 -6.77 -20.17
N LYS A 9 -0.84 -7.28 -19.08
CA LYS A 9 -2.27 -7.56 -19.07
C LYS A 9 -2.90 -7.31 -17.70
N ASN A 10 -4.04 -6.62 -17.66
CA ASN A 10 -4.87 -6.53 -16.47
C ASN A 10 -5.46 -7.92 -16.13
N LYS A 11 -6.23 -8.03 -15.05
CA LYS A 11 -6.89 -9.30 -14.64
C LYS A 11 -7.78 -9.95 -15.73
N ASN A 12 -8.19 -9.20 -16.74
CA ASN A 12 -9.06 -9.64 -17.84
C ASN A 12 -8.27 -9.97 -19.12
N GLY A 13 -6.96 -9.70 -19.16
CA GLY A 13 -6.16 -9.90 -20.38
C GLY A 13 -5.92 -8.65 -21.21
N ASP A 14 -6.48 -7.49 -20.83
CA ASP A 14 -6.38 -6.24 -21.59
C ASP A 14 -5.04 -5.54 -21.34
N PRO A 15 -4.47 -4.82 -22.32
CA PRO A 15 -3.26 -4.03 -22.11
C PRO A 15 -3.46 -2.94 -21.03
N PRO A 16 -2.37 -2.48 -20.39
CA PRO A 16 -2.44 -1.35 -19.48
C PRO A 16 -2.92 -0.08 -20.20
N LEU A 17 -3.86 0.63 -19.58
CA LEU A 17 -4.30 1.97 -19.99
C LEU A 17 -3.14 2.98 -19.91
N GLU A 18 -3.22 4.08 -20.67
CA GLU A 18 -2.22 5.17 -20.67
C GLU A 18 -1.93 5.72 -19.26
N GLU A 19 -2.96 5.80 -18.41
CA GLU A 19 -2.81 6.23 -17.00
C GLU A 19 -1.85 5.34 -16.19
N HIS A 20 -1.56 4.12 -16.66
CA HIS A 20 -0.63 3.21 -15.99
C HIS A 20 0.82 3.42 -16.40
N PHE A 21 1.10 4.16 -17.47
CA PHE A 21 2.46 4.27 -18.03
C PHE A 21 3.47 4.87 -17.05
N PRO A 22 3.16 5.94 -16.27
CA PRO A 22 4.08 6.45 -15.26
C PRO A 22 4.47 5.40 -14.21
N PHE A 23 3.53 4.53 -13.82
CA PHE A 23 3.80 3.45 -12.86
C PHE A 23 4.65 2.34 -13.48
N ILE A 24 4.45 2.05 -14.77
CA ILE A 24 5.24 1.06 -15.51
C ILE A 24 6.69 1.53 -15.64
N GLU A 25 6.93 2.81 -15.89
CA GLU A 25 8.28 3.39 -15.91
C GLU A 25 8.98 3.23 -14.55
N ILE A 26 8.26 3.41 -13.44
CA ILE A 26 8.80 3.15 -12.10
C ILE A 26 9.12 1.66 -11.92
N ILE A 27 8.24 0.76 -12.36
CA ILE A 27 8.46 -0.69 -12.27
C ILE A 27 9.74 -1.09 -13.00
N PHE A 28 10.00 -0.53 -14.18
CA PHE A 28 11.21 -0.84 -14.96
C PHE A 28 12.51 -0.48 -14.23
N LYS A 29 12.49 0.45 -13.27
CA LYS A 29 13.64 0.80 -12.42
C LYS A 29 13.89 -0.20 -11.29
N LEU A 30 12.91 -1.04 -10.96
CA LEU A 30 13.02 -2.03 -9.89
C LEU A 30 13.55 -3.36 -10.45
N PRO A 31 14.54 -4.00 -9.81
CA PRO A 31 15.01 -5.30 -10.27
C PRO A 31 13.99 -6.39 -9.95
N ARG A 32 13.40 -6.99 -11.00
CA ARG A 32 12.41 -8.07 -10.85
C ARG A 32 12.94 -9.28 -10.08
N SER A 33 14.24 -9.59 -10.20
CA SER A 33 14.87 -10.67 -9.43
C SER A 33 14.72 -10.41 -7.93
N GLU A 34 14.97 -9.20 -7.46
CA GLU A 34 14.82 -8.89 -6.03
C GLU A 34 13.36 -8.95 -5.56
N ILE A 35 12.39 -8.79 -6.47
CA ILE A 35 10.97 -8.91 -6.13
C ILE A 35 10.49 -10.38 -6.13
N PHE A 36 10.98 -11.22 -7.03
CA PHE A 36 10.44 -12.57 -7.27
C PHE A 36 11.49 -13.70 -7.18
N THR A 37 12.55 -13.53 -6.40
CA THR A 37 13.58 -14.58 -6.17
C THR A 37 13.61 -14.96 -4.68
N PRO A 38 13.78 -16.25 -4.33
CA PRO A 38 13.51 -16.79 -2.99
C PRO A 38 14.53 -16.46 -1.88
N HIS A 39 15.32 -15.38 -2.00
CA HIS A 39 16.30 -15.00 -0.96
C HIS A 39 15.68 -14.38 0.29
N HIS A 40 14.36 -14.35 0.32
CA HIS A 40 13.56 -13.63 1.29
C HIS A 40 13.21 -14.53 2.48
N ASP A 41 14.09 -14.59 3.48
CA ASP A 41 13.74 -15.16 4.80
C ASP A 41 12.60 -14.34 5.39
N ALA A 42 11.47 -15.01 5.68
CA ALA A 42 10.30 -14.37 6.25
C ALA A 42 10.61 -13.61 7.56
N ASN A 43 11.56 -14.07 8.37
CA ASN A 43 11.95 -13.40 9.61
C ASN A 43 12.65 -12.06 9.37
N LEU A 44 13.48 -11.98 8.32
CA LEU A 44 14.16 -10.73 7.93
C LEU A 44 13.19 -9.71 7.33
N ILE A 45 12.08 -10.19 6.77
CA ILE A 45 11.11 -9.33 6.10
C ILE A 45 10.00 -8.88 7.05
N TYR A 46 9.58 -9.74 7.96
CA TYR A 46 8.46 -9.50 8.86
C TYR A 46 8.63 -8.18 9.62
N PRO A 47 7.61 -7.29 9.61
CA PRO A 47 7.72 -6.01 10.32
C PRO A 47 7.78 -6.23 11.83
N HIS A 48 8.90 -5.81 12.43
CA HIS A 48 9.11 -5.94 13.87
C HIS A 48 8.02 -5.17 14.67
N PRO A 49 7.49 -5.74 15.78
CA PRO A 49 6.45 -5.11 16.60
C PRO A 49 6.76 -3.67 17.01
N ASN A 50 8.04 -3.38 17.31
CA ASN A 50 8.52 -2.09 17.83
C ASN A 50 8.40 -0.92 16.85
N LYS A 51 8.19 -1.15 15.55
CA LYS A 51 8.11 -0.08 14.54
C LYS A 51 6.66 0.41 14.29
N ARG A 52 5.72 0.11 15.18
CA ARG A 52 4.29 0.30 14.94
C ARG A 52 3.74 1.59 15.56
N ARG A 53 2.89 2.27 14.77
CA ARG A 53 2.22 3.52 15.16
C ARG A 53 0.82 3.31 15.75
N SER A 54 0.19 2.17 15.50
CA SER A 54 -1.20 1.89 15.90
C SER A 54 -1.28 1.08 17.19
N LYS A 55 -2.25 1.40 18.06
CA LYS A 55 -2.61 0.59 19.23
C LYS A 55 -3.31 -0.71 18.79
N GLY A 56 -2.84 -1.84 19.30
CA GLY A 56 -3.44 -3.17 19.13
C GLY A 56 -2.73 -4.09 18.13
N ASP A 57 -3.07 -5.37 18.23
CA ASP A 57 -2.52 -6.42 17.38
C ASP A 57 -3.07 -6.28 15.95
N PRO A 58 -2.23 -6.12 14.92
CA PRO A 58 -2.68 -5.98 13.55
C PRO A 58 -3.02 -7.33 12.97
N ARG A 59 -3.72 -7.28 11.85
CA ARG A 59 -4.00 -8.48 11.07
C ARG A 59 -2.69 -9.04 10.48
N PRO A 60 -2.54 -10.37 10.41
CA PRO A 60 -1.46 -10.97 9.64
C PRO A 60 -1.57 -10.53 8.17
N MET A 61 -0.43 -10.22 7.56
CA MET A 61 -0.39 -9.78 6.17
C MET A 61 -0.80 -10.90 5.21
N ASN A 62 -1.61 -10.58 4.22
CA ASN A 62 -1.85 -11.47 3.09
C ASN A 62 -0.70 -11.36 2.06
N SER A 63 -0.67 -12.29 1.09
CA SER A 63 0.36 -12.32 0.03
C SER A 63 0.54 -11.00 -0.73
N PHE A 64 -0.54 -10.25 -1.00
CA PHE A 64 -0.45 -8.95 -1.67
C PHE A 64 0.18 -7.87 -0.78
N MET A 65 -0.16 -7.85 0.52
CA MET A 65 0.49 -6.92 1.46
C MET A 65 1.97 -7.23 1.64
N ILE A 66 2.36 -8.51 1.54
CA ILE A 66 3.76 -8.93 1.56
C ILE A 66 4.49 -8.46 0.29
N LEU A 67 3.86 -8.58 -0.90
CA LEU A 67 4.40 -7.98 -2.14
C LEU A 67 4.65 -6.48 -1.95
N THR A 68 3.68 -5.74 -1.41
CA THR A 68 3.84 -4.30 -1.16
C THR A 68 5.01 -3.99 -0.23
N LEU A 69 5.22 -4.81 0.80
CA LEU A 69 6.35 -4.67 1.72
C LEU A 69 7.70 -4.92 1.03
N VAL A 70 7.79 -5.98 0.22
CA VAL A 70 9.01 -6.31 -0.55
C VAL A 70 9.32 -5.22 -1.56
N VAL A 71 8.32 -4.76 -2.32
CA VAL A 71 8.48 -3.66 -3.30
C VAL A 71 9.02 -2.40 -2.65
N ARG A 72 8.49 -2.04 -1.47
CA ARG A 72 9.00 -0.86 -0.71
C ARG A 72 10.45 -1.03 -0.28
N LYS A 73 10.83 -2.21 0.25
CA LYS A 73 12.20 -2.50 0.64
C LYS A 73 13.17 -2.44 -0.54
N VAL A 74 12.80 -3.05 -1.67
CA VAL A 74 13.62 -2.99 -2.88
C VAL A 74 13.69 -1.57 -3.42
N ALA A 75 12.59 -0.82 -3.44
CA ALA A 75 12.61 0.57 -3.87
C ALA A 75 13.54 1.44 -3.00
N GLU A 76 13.53 1.22 -1.67
CA GLU A 76 14.46 1.87 -0.74
C GLU A 76 15.93 1.52 -1.06
N THR A 77 16.25 0.23 -1.24
CA THR A 77 17.61 -0.23 -1.59
C THR A 77 18.11 0.36 -2.90
N TYR A 78 17.24 0.53 -3.89
CA TYR A 78 17.59 1.03 -5.23
C TYR A 78 17.30 2.52 -5.43
N ASN A 79 16.94 3.24 -4.36
CA ASN A 79 16.59 4.66 -4.38
C ASN A 79 15.55 5.03 -5.46
N VAL A 80 14.51 4.22 -5.59
CA VAL A 80 13.40 4.43 -6.53
C VAL A 80 12.21 5.03 -5.79
N ASP A 81 11.76 6.21 -6.22
CA ASP A 81 10.53 6.81 -5.69
C ASP A 81 9.29 6.10 -6.23
N LEU A 82 8.48 5.56 -5.31
CA LEU A 82 7.20 4.90 -5.61
C LEU A 82 6.01 5.87 -5.60
N GLY A 83 6.23 7.13 -5.23
CA GLY A 83 5.20 8.12 -4.98
C GLY A 83 4.41 7.85 -3.70
N ASP A 84 3.14 8.27 -3.71
CA ASP A 84 2.27 8.16 -2.55
C ASP A 84 1.81 6.72 -2.26
N GLY A 85 1.02 6.56 -1.18
CA GLY A 85 0.47 5.26 -0.82
C GLY A 85 -0.37 4.62 -1.93
N ARG A 86 -1.13 5.43 -2.69
CA ARG A 86 -2.00 4.93 -3.78
C ARG A 86 -1.17 4.46 -4.97
N SER A 87 -0.14 5.21 -5.35
CA SER A 87 0.80 4.90 -6.43
C SER A 87 1.50 3.58 -6.16
N CYS A 88 2.02 3.39 -4.93
CA CYS A 88 2.64 2.13 -4.52
C CYS A 88 1.69 0.93 -4.66
N ILE A 89 0.43 1.07 -4.26
CA ILE A 89 -0.56 0.00 -4.40
C ILE A 89 -0.84 -0.30 -5.88
N ARG A 90 -0.94 0.73 -6.73
CA ARG A 90 -1.15 0.57 -8.17
C ARG A 90 0.04 -0.15 -8.84
N ILE A 91 1.27 0.23 -8.49
CA ILE A 91 2.50 -0.44 -8.92
C ILE A 91 2.47 -1.92 -8.56
N CYS A 92 2.17 -2.25 -7.29
CA CYS A 92 2.12 -3.64 -6.83
C CYS A 92 1.03 -4.45 -7.55
N GLN A 93 -0.09 -3.80 -7.88
CA GLN A 93 -1.18 -4.44 -8.62
C GLN A 93 -0.77 -4.79 -10.05
N LEU A 94 -0.09 -3.89 -10.76
CA LEU A 94 0.46 -4.14 -12.08
C LEU A 94 1.49 -5.28 -12.06
N MET A 95 2.40 -5.27 -11.07
CA MET A 95 3.36 -6.36 -10.88
C MET A 95 2.68 -7.71 -10.63
N ARG A 96 1.61 -7.73 -9.81
CA ARG A 96 0.84 -8.95 -9.52
C ARG A 96 0.15 -9.49 -10.75
N TRP A 97 -0.45 -8.63 -11.57
CA TRP A 97 -1.08 -9.07 -12.83
C TRP A 97 -0.05 -9.63 -13.82
N GLY A 98 1.16 -9.09 -13.79
CA GLY A 98 2.31 -9.56 -14.55
C GLY A 98 3.03 -10.80 -14.02
N ALA A 99 2.73 -11.23 -12.80
CA ALA A 99 3.40 -12.34 -12.14
C ALA A 99 2.93 -13.69 -12.72
N SER A 100 3.86 -14.59 -12.98
CA SER A 100 3.49 -15.98 -13.30
C SER A 100 2.92 -16.68 -12.07
N LYS A 101 2.27 -17.84 -12.27
CA LYS A 101 1.85 -18.69 -11.15
C LYS A 101 3.02 -19.03 -10.23
N CYS A 102 4.19 -19.36 -10.79
CA CYS A 102 5.39 -19.69 -10.03
C CYS A 102 5.90 -18.50 -9.20
N ASP A 103 5.93 -17.30 -9.78
CA ASP A 103 6.31 -16.08 -9.07
C ASP A 103 5.37 -15.80 -7.89
N TRP A 104 4.06 -15.98 -8.11
CA TRP A 104 3.06 -15.73 -7.08
C TRP A 104 3.07 -16.77 -5.95
N MET A 105 3.50 -17.99 -6.24
CA MET A 105 3.66 -19.04 -5.23
C MET A 105 4.66 -18.65 -4.13
N ILE A 106 5.65 -17.80 -4.43
CA ILE A 106 6.59 -17.25 -3.44
C ILE A 106 5.84 -16.51 -2.35
N TYR A 107 4.92 -15.61 -2.74
CA TYR A 107 4.14 -14.80 -1.81
C TYR A 107 3.10 -15.60 -1.05
N LEU A 108 2.55 -16.65 -1.65
CA LEU A 108 1.65 -17.58 -0.95
C LEU A 108 2.40 -18.41 0.09
N LYS A 109 3.66 -18.80 -0.18
CA LYS A 109 4.53 -19.46 0.80
C LYS A 109 4.89 -18.50 1.94
N LEU A 110 5.36 -17.30 1.62
CA LEU A 110 5.67 -16.25 2.60
C LEU A 110 4.45 -15.91 3.47
N GLN A 111 3.24 -15.89 2.91
CA GLN A 111 2.02 -15.68 3.69
C GLN A 111 1.81 -16.75 4.77
N LYS A 112 2.14 -18.02 4.49
CA LYS A 112 2.06 -19.09 5.50
C LYS A 112 3.10 -18.89 6.59
N GLU A 113 4.33 -18.56 6.21
CA GLU A 113 5.43 -18.28 7.15
C GLU A 113 5.12 -17.05 8.02
N PHE A 114 4.60 -15.97 7.43
CA PHE A 114 4.15 -14.78 8.15
C PHE A 114 3.04 -15.07 9.16
N LYS A 115 2.14 -16.03 8.86
CA LYS A 115 1.12 -16.45 9.83
C LYS A 115 1.74 -17.15 11.03
N ILE A 116 2.73 -18.02 10.81
CA ILE A 116 3.46 -18.71 11.89
C ILE A 116 4.19 -17.68 12.76
N ILE A 117 4.97 -16.80 12.14
CA ILE A 117 5.68 -15.71 12.84
C ILE A 117 4.68 -14.83 13.62
N HIS A 118 3.55 -14.49 13.01
CA HIS A 118 2.51 -13.69 13.65
C HIS A 118 1.92 -14.38 14.89
N SER A 119 1.64 -15.69 14.84
CA SER A 119 1.13 -16.41 16.02
C SER A 119 2.14 -16.47 17.17
N HIS A 120 3.45 -16.40 16.88
CA HIS A 120 4.46 -16.30 17.93
C HIS A 120 4.49 -14.92 18.60
N TYR A 121 4.34 -13.85 17.82
CA TYR A 121 4.32 -12.49 18.38
C TYR A 121 2.97 -12.11 19.03
N TYR A 122 1.87 -12.67 18.55
CA TYR A 122 0.51 -12.37 19.02
C TYR A 122 -0.25 -13.67 19.30
N PRO A 123 0.15 -14.44 20.33
CA PRO A 123 -0.44 -15.75 20.62
C PRO A 123 -1.92 -15.68 21.03
N LEU A 124 -2.37 -14.51 21.50
CA LEU A 124 -3.75 -14.24 21.89
C LEU A 124 -4.54 -13.46 20.82
N TYR A 125 -3.98 -13.32 19.60
CA TYR A 125 -4.64 -12.59 18.53
C TYR A 125 -5.97 -13.25 18.16
N ASP A 126 -7.06 -12.51 18.36
CA ASP A 126 -8.41 -12.88 17.95
C ASP A 126 -8.94 -11.82 16.98
N TYR A 127 -9.22 -12.24 15.75
CA TYR A 127 -9.67 -11.33 14.72
C TYR A 127 -11.12 -10.89 14.96
N ARG A 128 -11.30 -9.63 15.38
CA ARG A 128 -12.62 -9.00 15.49
C ARG A 128 -12.77 -7.88 14.47
N LYS A 129 -13.69 -8.04 13.52
CA LYS A 129 -14.06 -6.96 12.61
C LYS A 129 -14.73 -5.86 13.43
N LYS A 130 -14.11 -4.69 13.52
CA LYS A 130 -14.78 -3.51 14.09
C LYS A 130 -16.03 -3.22 13.27
N SER A 131 -17.17 -3.08 13.93
CA SER A 131 -18.38 -2.57 13.29
C SER A 131 -18.05 -1.22 12.67
N GLN A 132 -18.32 -1.07 11.37
CA GLN A 132 -18.26 0.25 10.76
C GLN A 132 -19.37 1.05 11.42
N VAL A 133 -19.01 2.06 12.20
CA VAL A 133 -19.94 3.12 12.55
C VAL A 133 -20.30 3.76 11.21
N SER A 134 -21.54 3.61 10.75
CA SER A 134 -22.05 4.46 9.68
C SER A 134 -21.98 5.87 10.23
N ASP A 135 -21.02 6.66 9.78
CA ASP A 135 -20.97 8.09 10.05
C ASP A 135 -22.19 8.69 9.32
N ASN A 136 -23.38 8.60 9.94
CA ASN A 136 -24.57 9.36 9.56
C ASN A 136 -24.38 10.82 9.98
N LYS A 137 -23.18 11.37 9.76
CA LYS A 137 -22.97 12.80 9.83
C LYS A 137 -23.61 13.33 8.56
N GLU A 138 -24.74 14.01 8.72
CA GLU A 138 -25.27 14.90 7.70
C GLU A 138 -24.09 15.78 7.24
N PHE A 139 -23.65 15.55 6.00
CA PHE A 139 -22.73 16.47 5.36
C PHE A 139 -23.52 17.78 5.22
N VAL A 140 -23.16 18.78 6.02
CA VAL A 140 -23.66 20.13 5.80
C VAL A 140 -23.07 20.58 4.45
N ILE A 141 -23.89 20.53 3.41
CA ILE A 141 -23.52 21.07 2.10
C ILE A 141 -23.53 22.59 2.25
N VAL A 142 -22.36 23.16 2.52
CA VAL A 142 -22.17 24.61 2.48
C VAL A 142 -22.23 25.01 1.00
N LYS A 143 -23.17 25.91 0.64
CA LYS A 143 -23.23 26.43 -0.72
C LYS A 143 -21.97 27.25 -0.99
N SER A 144 -21.48 27.22 -2.23
CA SER A 144 -20.25 27.93 -2.64
C SER A 144 -20.22 29.40 -2.22
N ASP A 145 -21.38 30.04 -2.14
CA ASP A 145 -21.50 31.46 -1.79
C ASP A 145 -21.28 31.71 -0.28
N ASP A 146 -21.69 30.77 0.58
CA ASP A 146 -21.53 30.85 2.03
C ASP A 146 -20.06 30.65 2.46
N TYR A 147 -19.28 29.90 1.67
CA TYR A 147 -17.86 29.65 1.95
C TYR A 147 -17.01 30.93 1.87
N LYS A 148 -17.37 31.85 0.97
CA LYS A 148 -16.66 33.13 0.83
C LYS A 148 -16.90 34.04 2.02
N GLU A 149 -18.13 34.07 2.56
CA GLU A 149 -18.44 34.86 3.76
C GLU A 149 -17.76 34.30 5.00
N GLU A 150 -17.74 32.97 5.20
CA GLU A 150 -17.04 32.36 6.33
C GLU A 150 -15.52 32.56 6.27
N ALA A 151 -14.91 32.45 5.08
CA ALA A 151 -13.48 32.71 4.89
C ALA A 151 -13.13 34.16 5.25
N LEU A 152 -13.92 35.12 4.77
CA LEU A 152 -13.72 36.55 5.05
C LEU A 152 -13.93 36.90 6.55
N LEU A 153 -14.90 36.27 7.21
CA LEU A 153 -15.13 36.41 8.65
C LEU A 153 -14.00 35.82 9.49
N SER A 154 -13.39 34.71 9.04
CA SER A 154 -12.25 34.09 9.72
C SER A 154 -10.97 34.93 9.62
N GLU A 155 -10.72 35.55 8.46
CA GLU A 155 -9.58 36.44 8.25
C GLU A 155 -9.71 37.75 9.05
N SER A 156 -10.92 38.29 9.16
CA SER A 156 -11.17 39.52 9.93
C SER A 156 -11.14 39.28 11.45
N ARG A 157 -11.45 38.07 11.94
CA ARG A 157 -11.20 37.68 13.34
C ARG A 157 -9.72 37.55 13.66
N ASN A 158 -8.92 36.98 12.76
CA ASN A 158 -7.48 36.82 12.97
C ASN A 158 -6.72 38.16 12.94
N LYS A 159 -7.17 39.15 12.17
CA LYS A 159 -6.58 40.50 12.18
C LYS A 159 -6.82 41.29 13.47
N LYS A 160 -7.93 41.05 14.18
CA LYS A 160 -8.23 41.71 15.47
C LYS A 160 -7.39 41.20 16.65
N ILE A 161 -6.76 40.04 16.52
CA ILE A 161 -5.93 39.45 17.58
C ILE A 161 -4.46 39.91 17.46
N ALA A 162 -4.07 40.47 16.31
CA ALA A 162 -2.70 40.89 16.01
C ALA A 162 -2.46 42.41 16.08
N SER A 163 -3.43 43.20 16.59
CA SER A 163 -3.30 44.66 16.80
C SER A 163 -3.28 45.01 18.28
#